data_AF-A0A8C5XZX2-F1
#
_entry.id   AF-A0A8C5XZX2-F1
#
_cell.length_a   1.000
_cell.length_b   1.000
_cell.length_c   1.000
_cell.angle_alpha   90.00
_cell.angle_beta   90.00
_cell.angle_gamma   90.00
#
_symmetry.space_group_name_H-M   'P 1'
#
loop_
_entity.id
_entity.type
_entity.pdbx_description
1 polymer ?
#
loop_
_entity_poly.entity_id
_entity_poly.type
_entity_poly.pdbx_seq_one_letter_code
_entity_poly.pdbx_strand_id
1 'polypeptide(L)'
;MQREEQCILYLGPRYGFGEAGKPKFGIEPNAELIYEVTLKSFEKAKESWEMDTKEKLEQAAIVKEKGTLYFKGGKYMQAVIQYGKIVSWLEMEYGLSEKESKASESFLLAAFLNLAMCYLKLREYTKAVECCDKALGLDSANEKGLYRRGEAQLLMNEFESAKGDFEKVLEVNPQNKAARLQISMCQKKAKEHNERDRKIYANMFKKFAEQDAKEEASRAMGKKTLEGVTNEKETENQAMEEEKPEGHV
;
A
#
# COMPACT_ATOMS: atom_id res chain seq x y z
N MET A 1 17.86 34.47 6.21
CA MET A 1 17.46 35.85 5.89
C MET A 1 16.70 36.44 7.06
N GLN A 2 17.00 37.68 7.40
CA GLN A 2 16.30 38.53 8.36
C GLN A 2 15.26 39.38 7.62
N ARG A 3 14.38 40.04 8.37
CA ARG A 3 13.38 40.96 7.80
C ARG A 3 14.10 42.09 7.06
N GLU A 4 13.62 42.40 5.86
CA GLU A 4 14.15 43.40 4.92
C GLU A 4 15.56 43.10 4.38
N GLU A 5 16.12 41.92 4.67
CA GLU A 5 17.41 41.49 4.12
C GLU A 5 17.30 41.22 2.61
N GLN A 6 18.30 41.71 1.87
CA GLN A 6 18.53 41.39 0.46
C GLN A 6 19.76 40.50 0.34
N CYS A 7 19.63 39.38 -0.38
CA CYS A 7 20.76 38.51 -0.64
C CYS A 7 20.69 37.88 -2.03
N ILE A 8 21.83 37.39 -2.50
CA ILE A 8 21.96 36.62 -3.73
C ILE A 8 22.18 35.16 -3.34
N LEU A 9 21.30 34.28 -3.82
CA LEU A 9 21.38 32.84 -3.62
C LEU A 9 21.91 32.16 -4.89
N TYR A 10 22.99 31.41 -4.74
CA TYR A 10 23.56 30.56 -5.78
C TYR A 10 23.09 29.12 -5.56
N LEU A 11 22.31 28.59 -6.50
CA LEU A 11 21.73 27.26 -6.42
C LEU A 11 22.39 26.38 -7.49
N GLY A 12 23.17 25.40 -7.03
CA GLY A 12 23.62 24.32 -7.90
C GLY A 12 22.45 23.47 -8.42
N PRO A 13 22.66 22.64 -9.45
CA PRO A 13 21.57 21.99 -10.18
C PRO A 13 20.61 21.16 -9.31
N ARG A 14 21.15 20.51 -8.27
CA ARG A 14 20.39 19.71 -7.30
C ARG A 14 19.40 20.52 -6.46
N TYR A 15 19.68 21.80 -6.20
CA TYR A 15 18.83 22.70 -5.41
C TYR A 15 17.97 23.62 -6.30
N GLY A 16 18.21 23.61 -7.62
CA GLY A 16 17.38 24.26 -8.64
C GLY A 16 16.32 23.33 -9.20
N PHE A 17 16.30 23.16 -10.53
CA PHE A 17 15.32 22.33 -11.23
C PHE A 17 15.84 20.94 -11.66
N GLY A 18 17.10 20.61 -11.30
CA GLY A 18 17.70 19.31 -11.56
C GLY A 18 17.67 18.87 -13.02
N GLU A 19 17.73 17.57 -13.24
CA GLU A 19 17.74 16.96 -14.58
C GLU A 19 16.47 17.24 -15.39
N ALA A 20 15.37 17.58 -14.74
CA ALA A 20 14.11 17.89 -15.41
C ALA A 20 14.09 19.30 -16.03
N GLY A 21 14.90 20.23 -15.49
CA GLY A 21 14.82 21.65 -15.84
C GLY A 21 13.44 22.26 -15.58
N LYS A 22 13.17 23.41 -16.17
CA LYS A 22 11.85 24.04 -16.14
C LYS A 22 11.53 24.75 -17.46
N PRO A 23 11.00 24.01 -18.46
CA PRO A 23 10.73 24.54 -19.80
C PRO A 23 9.82 25.77 -19.81
N LYS A 24 8.87 25.86 -18.88
CA LYS A 24 7.97 27.01 -18.73
C LYS A 24 8.74 28.34 -18.55
N PHE A 25 9.93 28.29 -17.99
CA PHE A 25 10.78 29.46 -17.75
C PHE A 25 12.05 29.43 -18.61
N GLY A 26 12.13 28.55 -19.61
CA GLY A 26 13.31 28.40 -20.46
C GLY A 26 14.54 27.85 -19.72
N ILE A 27 14.36 27.15 -18.60
CA ILE A 27 15.46 26.64 -17.79
C ILE A 27 15.80 25.23 -18.24
N GLU A 28 17.03 25.02 -18.67
CA GLU A 28 17.54 23.74 -19.15
C GLU A 28 17.74 22.72 -18.02
N PRO A 29 17.74 21.41 -18.34
CA PRO A 29 18.24 20.37 -17.46
C PRO A 29 19.60 20.71 -16.85
N ASN A 30 19.73 20.49 -15.55
CA ASN A 30 20.95 20.70 -14.78
C ASN A 30 21.51 22.13 -14.79
N ALA A 31 20.69 23.15 -15.07
CA ALA A 31 21.11 24.54 -15.00
C ALA A 31 21.42 25.00 -13.57
N GLU A 32 22.45 25.84 -13.42
CA GLU A 32 22.72 26.61 -12.20
C GLU A 32 21.85 27.87 -12.18
N LEU A 33 21.35 28.25 -11.00
CA LEU A 33 20.45 29.40 -10.85
C LEU A 33 21.01 30.41 -9.86
N ILE A 34 20.81 31.69 -10.19
CA ILE A 34 21.12 32.81 -9.31
C ILE A 34 19.80 33.53 -9.02
N TYR A 35 19.41 33.60 -7.75
CA TYR A 35 18.25 34.36 -7.31
C TYR A 35 18.68 35.57 -6.48
N GLU A 36 18.20 36.75 -6.87
CA GLU A 36 18.20 37.92 -6.00
C GLU A 36 16.89 37.93 -5.19
N VAL A 37 16.99 37.75 -3.88
CA VAL A 37 15.84 37.61 -2.99
C VAL A 37 15.83 38.75 -1.99
N THR A 38 14.67 39.40 -1.83
CA THR A 38 14.42 40.37 -0.75
C THR A 38 13.35 39.81 0.18
N LEU A 39 13.70 39.52 1.44
CA LEU A 39 12.74 39.03 2.44
C LEU A 39 11.99 40.20 3.08
N LYS A 40 10.93 40.68 2.43
CA LYS A 40 10.17 41.86 2.91
C LYS A 40 9.64 41.70 4.34
N SER A 41 9.00 40.58 4.63
CA SER A 41 8.50 40.25 5.95
C SER A 41 8.30 38.74 6.08
N PHE A 42 8.30 38.26 7.32
CA PHE A 42 7.94 36.88 7.63
C PHE A 42 7.37 36.81 9.05
N GLU A 43 6.54 35.82 9.29
CA GLU A 43 6.12 35.41 10.62
C GLU A 43 6.73 34.04 10.88
N LYS A 44 7.39 33.87 12.03
CA LYS A 44 7.88 32.55 12.43
C LYS A 44 6.65 31.68 12.71
N ALA A 45 6.61 30.50 12.09
CA ALA A 45 5.66 29.49 12.52
C ALA A 45 6.02 29.10 13.96
N LYS A 46 5.06 29.18 14.87
CA LYS A 46 5.23 28.67 16.22
C LYS A 46 5.44 27.17 16.19
N GLU A 47 6.37 26.70 17.01
CA GLU A 47 6.53 25.26 17.25
C GLU A 47 5.39 24.75 18.13
N SER A 48 5.14 23.43 18.11
CA SER A 48 3.98 22.85 18.84
C SER A 48 3.98 23.20 20.33
N TRP A 49 5.16 23.23 20.96
CA TRP A 49 5.32 23.56 22.39
C TRP A 49 5.22 25.05 22.71
N GLU A 50 5.27 25.93 21.70
CA GLU A 50 5.12 27.39 21.86
C GLU A 50 3.64 27.83 21.79
N MET A 51 2.74 26.91 21.45
CA MET A 51 1.31 27.16 21.33
C MET A 51 0.55 26.59 22.52
N ASP A 52 -0.35 27.39 23.08
CA ASP A 52 -1.37 26.87 23.98
C ASP A 52 -2.46 26.11 23.19
N THR A 53 -3.34 25.41 23.89
CA THR A 53 -4.44 24.63 23.28
C THR A 53 -5.31 25.47 22.36
N LYS A 54 -5.63 26.70 22.76
CA LYS A 54 -6.50 27.59 21.98
C LYS A 54 -5.83 27.99 20.68
N GLU A 55 -4.56 28.36 20.75
CA GLU A 55 -3.73 28.68 19.58
C GLU A 55 -3.59 27.46 18.66
N LYS A 56 -3.38 26.25 19.19
CA LYS A 56 -3.35 25.01 18.39
C LYS A 56 -4.64 24.79 17.62
N LEU A 57 -5.80 24.99 18.27
CA LEU A 57 -7.11 24.84 17.63
C LEU A 57 -7.34 25.91 16.55
N GLU A 58 -6.92 27.15 16.78
CA GLU A 58 -6.96 28.24 15.79
C GLU A 58 -6.06 27.94 14.59
N GLN A 59 -4.83 27.47 14.83
CA GLN A 59 -3.90 27.08 13.76
C GLN A 59 -4.39 25.84 13.00
N ALA A 60 -5.01 24.88 13.67
CA ALA A 60 -5.59 23.70 13.05
C ALA A 60 -6.64 24.08 11.98
N ALA A 61 -7.48 25.09 12.26
CA ALA A 61 -8.44 25.61 11.30
C ALA A 61 -7.74 26.21 10.06
N ILE A 62 -6.70 27.01 10.26
CA ILE A 62 -5.96 27.66 9.17
C ILE A 62 -5.29 26.61 8.27
N VAL A 63 -4.60 25.63 8.85
CA VAL A 63 -3.89 24.62 8.04
C VAL A 63 -4.85 23.64 7.38
N LYS A 64 -6.02 23.36 7.99
CA LYS A 64 -7.09 22.58 7.35
C LYS A 64 -7.56 23.24 6.06
N GLU A 65 -7.79 24.54 6.08
CA GLU A 65 -8.19 25.30 4.88
C GLU A 65 -7.07 25.31 3.83
N LYS A 66 -5.82 25.55 4.24
CA LYS A 66 -4.65 25.46 3.33
C LYS A 66 -4.53 24.07 2.70
N GLY A 67 -4.69 23.01 3.48
CA GLY A 67 -4.68 21.63 3.00
C GLY A 67 -5.76 21.39 1.94
N THR A 68 -6.95 21.95 2.17
CA THR A 68 -8.09 21.84 1.26
C THR A 68 -7.82 22.58 -0.07
N LEU A 69 -7.18 23.74 -0.02
CA LEU A 69 -6.75 24.47 -1.22
C LEU A 69 -5.70 23.68 -2.01
N TYR A 70 -4.70 23.10 -1.34
CA TYR A 70 -3.72 22.25 -2.01
C TYR A 70 -4.36 21.01 -2.63
N PHE A 71 -5.28 20.36 -1.92
CA PHE A 71 -6.00 19.19 -2.43
C PHE A 71 -6.80 19.52 -3.69
N LYS A 72 -7.56 20.62 -3.68
CA LYS A 72 -8.32 21.11 -4.85
C LYS A 72 -7.38 21.45 -6.02
N GLY A 73 -6.18 21.95 -5.73
CA GLY A 73 -5.14 22.21 -6.73
C GLY A 73 -4.37 20.97 -7.22
N GLY A 74 -4.75 19.75 -6.82
CA GLY A 74 -4.06 18.51 -7.19
C GLY A 74 -2.70 18.31 -6.50
N LYS A 75 -2.36 19.17 -5.54
CA LYS A 75 -1.09 19.18 -4.80
C LYS A 75 -1.21 18.29 -3.55
N TYR A 76 -1.37 16.99 -3.76
CA TYR A 76 -1.72 16.05 -2.68
C TYR A 76 -0.64 15.94 -1.61
N MET A 77 0.64 15.94 -1.98
CA MET A 77 1.74 15.90 -0.99
C MET A 77 1.74 17.15 -0.09
N GLN A 78 1.51 18.34 -0.67
CA GLN A 78 1.40 19.56 0.12
C GLN A 78 0.16 19.54 1.04
N ALA A 79 -0.95 18.94 0.58
CA ALA A 79 -2.14 18.76 1.40
C ALA A 79 -1.86 17.81 2.59
N VAL A 80 -1.15 16.69 2.37
CA VAL A 80 -0.70 15.78 3.42
C VAL A 80 0.09 16.51 4.50
N ILE A 81 1.06 17.35 4.09
CA ILE A 81 1.85 18.14 5.04
C ILE A 81 0.97 19.05 5.90
N GLN A 82 -0.04 19.72 5.32
CA GLN A 82 -0.90 20.61 6.10
C GLN A 82 -1.80 19.85 7.07
N TYR A 83 -2.44 18.76 6.64
CA TYR A 83 -3.29 17.96 7.54
C TYR A 83 -2.46 17.22 8.60
N GLY A 84 -1.24 16.81 8.27
CA GLY A 84 -0.32 16.19 9.24
C GLY A 84 0.08 17.11 10.39
N LYS A 85 0.12 18.44 10.17
CA LYS A 85 0.33 19.41 11.25
C LYS A 85 -0.78 19.36 12.30
N ILE A 86 -2.04 19.23 11.86
CA ILE A 86 -3.20 19.12 12.77
C ILE A 86 -3.01 17.91 13.69
N VAL A 87 -2.67 16.77 13.11
CA VAL A 87 -2.42 15.53 13.87
C VAL A 87 -1.27 15.74 14.85
N SER A 88 -0.14 16.28 14.39
CA SER A 88 1.03 16.55 15.24
C SER A 88 0.75 17.49 16.40
N TRP A 89 -0.18 18.45 16.25
CA TRP A 89 -0.49 19.42 17.30
C TRP A 89 -1.53 18.93 18.29
N LEU A 90 -2.43 18.03 17.89
CA LEU A 90 -3.63 17.70 18.66
C LEU A 90 -3.67 16.25 19.16
N GLU A 91 -2.96 15.31 18.53
CA GLU A 91 -3.04 13.88 18.87
C GLU A 91 -2.49 13.57 20.26
N MET A 92 -1.48 14.30 20.71
CA MET A 92 -0.81 14.08 21.99
C MET A 92 -1.23 15.09 23.09
N GLU A 93 -2.23 15.93 22.83
CA GLU A 93 -2.71 16.88 23.82
C GLU A 93 -3.60 16.21 24.86
N TYR A 94 -3.31 16.43 26.13
CA TYR A 94 -4.05 15.87 27.26
C TYR A 94 -4.46 16.98 28.23
N GLY A 95 -5.38 16.66 29.14
CA GLY A 95 -5.87 17.64 30.14
C GLY A 95 -6.77 18.73 29.55
N LEU A 96 -7.37 18.47 28.39
CA LEU A 96 -8.29 19.39 27.72
C LEU A 96 -9.62 19.51 28.48
N SER A 97 -10.22 20.70 28.47
CA SER A 97 -11.62 20.83 28.87
C SER A 97 -12.52 20.04 27.92
N GLU A 98 -13.74 19.69 28.35
CA GLU A 98 -14.67 18.93 27.51
C GLU A 98 -14.94 19.61 26.15
N LYS A 99 -15.02 20.94 26.14
CA LYS A 99 -15.22 21.74 24.92
C LYS A 99 -14.01 21.65 23.99
N GLU A 100 -12.80 21.70 24.54
CA GLU A 100 -11.56 21.60 23.77
C GLU A 100 -11.33 20.18 23.27
N SER A 101 -11.65 19.15 24.05
CA SER A 101 -11.58 17.75 23.62
C SER A 101 -12.47 17.52 22.41
N LYS A 102 -13.75 17.93 22.47
CA LYS A 102 -14.68 17.82 21.34
C LYS A 102 -14.20 18.57 20.10
N ALA A 103 -13.62 19.77 20.29
CA ALA A 103 -13.05 20.53 19.18
C ALA A 103 -11.82 19.82 18.57
N SER A 104 -10.93 19.31 19.42
CA SER A 104 -9.73 18.55 19.03
C SER A 104 -10.10 17.30 18.24
N GLU A 105 -11.00 16.47 18.77
CA GLU A 105 -11.52 15.26 18.13
C GLU A 105 -12.16 15.58 16.76
N SER A 106 -12.92 16.68 16.66
CA SER A 106 -13.50 17.13 15.39
C SER A 106 -12.43 17.48 14.35
N PHE A 107 -11.36 18.17 14.77
CA PHE A 107 -10.24 18.48 13.89
C PHE A 107 -9.43 17.25 13.50
N LEU A 108 -9.16 16.34 14.44
CA LEU A 108 -8.46 15.08 14.19
C LEU A 108 -9.26 14.20 13.23
N LEU A 109 -10.57 14.03 13.45
CA LEU A 109 -11.44 13.29 12.55
C LEU A 109 -11.37 13.87 11.12
N ALA A 110 -11.52 15.19 10.98
CA ALA A 110 -11.41 15.85 9.68
C ALA A 110 -10.02 15.67 9.04
N ALA A 111 -8.95 15.78 9.83
CA ALA A 111 -7.58 15.62 9.36
C ALA A 111 -7.32 14.20 8.86
N PHE A 112 -7.66 13.17 9.65
CA PHE A 112 -7.49 11.77 9.26
C PHE A 112 -8.30 11.40 8.03
N LEU A 113 -9.56 11.84 7.94
CA LEU A 113 -10.36 11.64 6.73
C LEU A 113 -9.69 12.26 5.52
N ASN A 114 -9.24 13.51 5.61
CA ASN A 114 -8.61 14.21 4.48
C ASN A 114 -7.24 13.61 4.11
N LEU A 115 -6.45 13.17 5.09
CA LEU A 115 -5.21 12.41 4.86
C LEU A 115 -5.48 11.12 4.11
N ALA A 116 -6.47 10.33 4.54
CA ALA A 116 -6.87 9.11 3.84
C ALA A 116 -7.22 9.38 2.37
N MET A 117 -7.95 10.47 2.10
CA MET A 117 -8.27 10.88 0.74
C MET A 117 -7.04 11.29 -0.07
N CYS A 118 -6.07 11.99 0.55
CA CYS A 118 -4.81 12.34 -0.11
C CYS A 118 -4.00 11.09 -0.44
N TYR A 119 -3.87 10.15 0.51
CA TYR A 119 -3.13 8.91 0.30
C TYR A 119 -3.78 8.00 -0.75
N LEU A 120 -5.11 7.95 -0.84
CA LEU A 120 -5.81 7.31 -1.96
C LEU A 120 -5.39 7.92 -3.32
N LYS A 121 -5.30 9.25 -3.41
CA LYS A 121 -4.85 9.94 -4.64
C LYS A 121 -3.37 9.70 -4.95
N LEU A 122 -2.55 9.51 -3.92
CA LEU A 122 -1.13 9.19 -4.03
C LEU A 122 -0.86 7.69 -4.23
N ARG A 123 -1.89 6.84 -4.20
CA ARG A 123 -1.80 5.36 -4.28
C ARG A 123 -1.05 4.72 -3.10
N GLU A 124 -0.99 5.41 -1.97
CA GLU A 124 -0.41 4.95 -0.71
C GLU A 124 -1.50 4.28 0.14
N TYR A 125 -2.00 3.13 -0.32
CA TYR A 125 -3.24 2.54 0.20
C TYR A 125 -3.17 2.09 1.66
N THR A 126 -2.01 1.61 2.11
CA THR A 126 -1.80 1.21 3.51
C THR A 126 -1.94 2.39 4.46
N LYS A 127 -1.28 3.52 4.15
CA LYS A 127 -1.42 4.77 4.91
C LYS A 127 -2.85 5.32 4.89
N ALA A 128 -3.57 5.12 3.77
CA ALA A 128 -4.97 5.50 3.69
C ALA A 128 -5.84 4.69 4.65
N VAL A 129 -5.62 3.37 4.75
CA VAL A 129 -6.31 2.50 5.72
C VAL A 129 -5.99 2.92 7.15
N GLU A 130 -4.73 3.13 7.50
CA GLU A 130 -4.32 3.58 8.85
C GLU A 130 -5.00 4.90 9.25
N CYS A 131 -5.07 5.86 8.34
CA CYS A 131 -5.77 7.12 8.58
C CYS A 131 -7.28 6.89 8.77
N CYS A 132 -7.89 6.02 7.97
CA CYS A 132 -9.30 5.66 8.14
C CYS A 132 -9.55 4.95 9.48
N ASP A 133 -8.65 4.07 9.93
CA ASP A 133 -8.77 3.39 11.20
C ASP A 133 -8.73 4.38 12.37
N LYS A 134 -7.81 5.36 12.33
CA LYS A 134 -7.78 6.45 13.30
C LYS A 134 -9.06 7.30 13.26
N ALA A 135 -9.58 7.62 12.08
CA ALA A 135 -10.84 8.35 11.93
C ALA A 135 -12.03 7.56 12.51
N LEU A 136 -12.10 6.26 12.25
CA LEU A 136 -13.17 5.37 12.74
C LEU A 136 -13.04 5.05 14.24
N GLY A 137 -11.84 5.20 14.81
CA GLY A 137 -11.64 5.19 16.27
C GLY A 137 -12.28 6.40 16.97
N LEU A 138 -12.39 7.54 16.27
CA LEU A 138 -13.06 8.75 16.77
C LEU A 138 -14.56 8.72 16.47
N ASP A 139 -14.96 8.25 15.29
CA ASP A 139 -16.35 8.12 14.86
C ASP A 139 -16.53 6.83 14.07
N SER A 140 -16.97 5.77 14.75
CA SER A 140 -17.08 4.41 14.18
C SER A 140 -18.14 4.29 13.09
N ALA A 141 -19.09 5.22 13.03
CA ALA A 141 -20.16 5.26 12.04
C ALA A 141 -19.87 6.28 10.92
N ASN A 142 -18.64 6.80 10.82
CA ASN A 142 -18.32 7.82 9.84
C ASN A 142 -18.43 7.28 8.41
N GLU A 143 -19.45 7.71 7.66
CA GLU A 143 -19.72 7.25 6.30
C GLU A 143 -18.50 7.43 5.36
N LYS A 144 -17.79 8.57 5.47
CA LYS A 144 -16.61 8.85 4.64
C LYS A 144 -15.43 7.98 5.04
N GLY A 145 -15.23 7.74 6.33
CA GLY A 145 -14.16 6.88 6.85
C GLY A 145 -14.32 5.44 6.35
N LEU A 146 -15.51 4.86 6.54
CA LEU A 146 -15.86 3.52 6.06
C LEU A 146 -15.68 3.41 4.54
N TYR A 147 -16.25 4.36 3.78
CA TYR A 147 -16.16 4.33 2.32
C TYR A 147 -14.71 4.41 1.82
N ARG A 148 -13.89 5.31 2.37
CA ARG A 148 -12.49 5.48 1.97
C ARG A 148 -11.62 4.29 2.35
N ARG A 149 -11.89 3.64 3.50
CA ARG A 149 -11.18 2.43 3.92
C ARG A 149 -11.49 1.27 2.99
N GLY A 150 -12.78 1.07 2.68
CA GLY A 150 -13.21 0.08 1.69
C GLY A 150 -12.62 0.32 0.30
N GLU A 151 -12.52 1.58 -0.14
CA GLU A 151 -11.86 1.93 -1.41
C GLU A 151 -10.37 1.56 -1.40
N ALA A 152 -9.65 1.88 -0.31
CA ALA A 152 -8.24 1.53 -0.18
C ALA A 152 -8.02 0.01 -0.15
N GLN A 153 -8.81 -0.73 0.62
CA GLN A 153 -8.77 -2.20 0.70
C GLN A 153 -9.07 -2.86 -0.65
N LEU A 154 -10.08 -2.37 -1.38
CA LEU A 154 -10.40 -2.86 -2.73
C LEU A 154 -9.23 -2.66 -3.71
N LEU A 155 -8.47 -1.57 -3.57
CA LEU A 155 -7.29 -1.30 -4.38
C LEU A 155 -6.07 -2.16 -3.97
N MET A 156 -6.05 -2.66 -2.74
CA MET A 156 -5.07 -3.64 -2.24
C MET A 156 -5.47 -5.10 -2.52
N ASN A 157 -6.61 -5.33 -3.16
CA ASN A 157 -7.21 -6.66 -3.40
C ASN A 157 -7.74 -7.38 -2.14
N GLU A 158 -8.00 -6.63 -1.06
CA GLU A 158 -8.64 -7.13 0.16
C GLU A 158 -10.17 -7.08 0.00
N PHE A 159 -10.72 -7.95 -0.86
CA PHE A 159 -12.10 -7.82 -1.36
C PHE A 159 -13.17 -8.02 -0.29
N GLU A 160 -13.00 -9.01 0.59
CA GLU A 160 -13.93 -9.34 1.68
C GLU A 160 -14.00 -8.20 2.70
N SER A 161 -12.85 -7.67 3.12
CA SER A 161 -12.77 -6.53 4.04
C SER A 161 -13.40 -5.28 3.41
N ALA A 162 -13.08 -4.99 2.14
CA ALA A 162 -13.64 -3.86 1.43
C ALA A 162 -15.16 -3.94 1.32
N LYS A 163 -15.68 -5.13 1.01
CA LYS A 163 -17.13 -5.39 0.96
C LYS A 163 -17.79 -5.10 2.31
N GLY A 164 -17.21 -5.57 3.41
CA GLY A 164 -17.73 -5.34 4.75
C GLY A 164 -17.80 -3.86 5.12
N ASP A 165 -16.81 -3.06 4.70
CA ASP A 165 -16.84 -1.61 4.90
C ASP A 165 -17.93 -0.92 4.08
N PHE A 166 -18.14 -1.32 2.82
CA PHE A 166 -19.23 -0.77 2.01
C PHE A 166 -20.62 -1.21 2.50
N GLU A 167 -20.74 -2.39 3.09
CA GLU A 167 -21.98 -2.83 3.75
C GLU A 167 -22.30 -1.96 4.96
N LYS A 168 -21.31 -1.66 5.80
CA LYS A 168 -21.47 -0.70 6.91
C LYS A 168 -21.82 0.71 6.43
N VAL A 169 -21.31 1.16 5.28
CA VAL A 169 -21.75 2.42 4.67
C VAL A 169 -23.25 2.40 4.38
N LEU A 170 -23.81 1.26 3.94
CA LEU A 170 -25.25 1.12 3.69
C LEU A 170 -26.08 0.97 4.97
N GLU A 171 -25.50 0.49 6.07
CA GLU A 171 -26.14 0.53 7.38
C GLU A 171 -26.33 1.97 7.86
N VAL A 172 -25.31 2.83 7.67
CA VAL A 172 -25.34 4.25 8.04
C VAL A 172 -26.19 5.07 7.06
N ASN A 173 -26.01 4.86 5.76
CA ASN A 173 -26.73 5.54 4.69
C ASN A 173 -27.23 4.54 3.65
N PRO A 174 -28.45 4.00 3.84
CA PRO A 174 -29.02 3.02 2.95
C PRO A 174 -29.12 3.47 1.49
N GLN A 175 -29.16 4.78 1.20
CA GLN A 175 -29.31 5.32 -0.15
C GLN A 175 -27.98 5.58 -0.88
N ASN A 176 -26.83 5.23 -0.29
CA ASN A 176 -25.54 5.42 -0.91
C ASN A 176 -25.36 4.48 -2.13
N LYS A 177 -25.67 4.98 -3.33
CA LYS A 177 -25.54 4.24 -4.59
C LYS A 177 -24.09 3.84 -4.88
N ALA A 178 -23.13 4.67 -4.49
CA ALA A 178 -21.72 4.40 -4.74
C ALA A 178 -21.26 3.17 -3.94
N ALA A 179 -21.69 3.02 -2.68
CA ALA A 179 -21.38 1.85 -1.87
C ALA A 179 -21.97 0.56 -2.47
N ARG A 180 -23.23 0.58 -2.93
CA ARG A 180 -23.84 -0.57 -3.62
C ARG A 180 -23.05 -1.01 -4.85
N LEU A 181 -22.59 -0.05 -5.67
CA LEU A 181 -21.76 -0.35 -6.84
C LEU A 181 -20.42 -0.98 -6.42
N GLN A 182 -19.78 -0.45 -5.38
CA GLN A 182 -18.52 -0.99 -4.89
C GLN A 182 -18.66 -2.41 -4.33
N ILE A 183 -19.76 -2.74 -3.64
CA ILE A 183 -20.05 -4.12 -3.19
C ILE A 183 -20.07 -5.08 -4.38
N SER A 184 -20.77 -4.71 -5.45
CA SER A 184 -20.82 -5.52 -6.69
C SER A 184 -19.42 -5.66 -7.32
N MET A 185 -18.62 -4.60 -7.31
CA MET A 185 -17.23 -4.63 -7.77
C MET A 185 -16.35 -5.56 -6.92
N CYS A 186 -16.48 -5.54 -5.59
CA CYS A 186 -15.77 -6.46 -4.69
C CYS A 186 -16.11 -7.92 -5.03
N GLN A 187 -17.39 -8.25 -5.15
CA GLN A 187 -17.85 -9.60 -5.49
C GLN A 187 -17.31 -10.07 -6.85
N LYS A 188 -17.34 -9.20 -7.86
CA LYS A 188 -16.82 -9.50 -9.19
C LYS A 188 -15.31 -9.78 -9.13
N LYS A 189 -14.54 -8.90 -8.50
CA LYS A 189 -13.08 -9.07 -8.39
C LYS A 189 -12.68 -10.29 -7.56
N ALA A 190 -13.39 -10.57 -6.47
CA ALA A 190 -13.17 -11.77 -5.66
C ALA A 190 -13.40 -13.04 -6.48
N LYS A 191 -14.47 -13.09 -7.29
CA LYS A 191 -14.73 -14.21 -8.19
C LYS A 191 -13.62 -14.38 -9.24
N GLU A 192 -13.22 -13.29 -9.89
CA GLU A 192 -12.12 -13.31 -10.87
C GLU A 192 -10.78 -13.76 -10.25
N HIS A 193 -10.50 -13.34 -9.01
CA HIS A 193 -9.33 -13.76 -8.25
C HIS A 193 -9.36 -15.25 -7.95
N ASN A 194 -10.47 -15.74 -7.38
CA ASN A 194 -10.65 -17.16 -7.05
C ASN A 194 -10.60 -18.06 -8.29
N GLU A 195 -11.15 -17.62 -9.42
CA GLU A 195 -11.07 -18.36 -10.68
C GLU A 195 -9.63 -18.43 -11.22
N ARG A 196 -8.86 -17.34 -11.09
CA ARG A 196 -7.44 -17.31 -11.45
C ARG A 196 -6.65 -18.27 -10.57
N ASP A 197 -6.84 -18.19 -9.26
CA ASP A 197 -6.15 -19.03 -8.28
C ASP A 197 -6.48 -20.51 -8.51
N ARG A 198 -7.76 -20.84 -8.72
CA ARG A 198 -8.19 -22.20 -9.05
C ARG A 198 -7.46 -22.76 -10.27
N LYS A 199 -7.30 -21.96 -11.34
CA LYS A 199 -6.55 -22.38 -12.54
C LYS A 199 -5.07 -22.58 -12.23
N ILE A 200 -4.46 -21.69 -11.45
CA ILE A 200 -3.05 -21.80 -11.04
C ILE A 200 -2.84 -23.08 -10.24
N TYR A 201 -3.67 -23.34 -9.22
CA TYR A 201 -3.58 -24.53 -8.39
C TYR A 201 -3.84 -25.80 -9.21
N ALA A 202 -4.85 -25.83 -10.08
CA ALA A 202 -5.12 -26.99 -10.94
C ALA A 202 -3.93 -27.33 -11.85
N ASN A 203 -3.29 -26.32 -12.46
CA ASN A 203 -2.09 -26.51 -13.27
C ASN A 203 -0.89 -26.98 -12.44
N MET A 204 -0.75 -26.48 -11.21
CA MET A 204 0.29 -26.90 -10.27
C MET A 204 0.13 -28.38 -9.88
N PHE A 205 -1.08 -28.80 -9.50
CA PHE A 205 -1.40 -30.21 -9.21
C PHE A 205 -1.11 -31.13 -10.39
N LYS A 206 -1.51 -30.73 -11.60
CA LYS A 206 -1.24 -31.52 -12.81
C LYS A 206 0.26 -31.70 -13.04
N LYS A 207 1.06 -30.66 -12.87
CA LYS A 207 2.53 -30.74 -13.01
C LYS A 207 3.17 -31.65 -11.97
N PHE A 208 2.72 -31.59 -10.71
CA PHE A 208 3.22 -32.49 -9.68
C PHE A 208 2.87 -33.95 -9.97
N ALA A 209 1.63 -34.23 -10.38
CA ALA A 209 1.23 -35.57 -10.78
C ALA A 209 2.04 -36.10 -11.98
N GLU A 210 2.32 -35.25 -12.97
CA GLU A 210 3.20 -35.61 -14.12
C GLU A 210 4.64 -35.87 -13.69
N GLN A 211 5.15 -35.17 -12.67
CA GLN A 211 6.49 -35.38 -12.12
C GLN A 211 6.54 -36.69 -11.33
N ASP A 212 5.59 -36.94 -10.44
CA ASP A 212 5.49 -38.18 -9.66
C ASP A 212 5.41 -39.40 -10.58
N ALA A 213 4.58 -39.33 -11.64
CA ALA A 213 4.48 -40.38 -12.63
C ALA A 213 5.81 -40.62 -13.39
N LYS A 214 6.56 -39.56 -13.70
CA LYS A 214 7.89 -39.68 -14.32
C LYS A 214 8.92 -40.30 -13.37
N GLU A 215 8.90 -39.90 -12.10
CA GLU A 215 9.78 -40.48 -11.08
C GLU A 215 9.46 -41.97 -10.85
N GLU A 216 8.18 -42.34 -10.75
CA GLU A 216 7.76 -43.74 -10.64
C GLU A 216 8.17 -44.56 -11.88
N ALA A 217 7.93 -44.03 -13.08
CA ALA A 217 8.37 -44.69 -14.31
C ALA A 217 9.90 -44.87 -14.35
N SER A 218 10.67 -43.88 -13.90
CA SER A 218 12.13 -43.98 -13.81
C SER A 218 12.59 -45.04 -12.79
N ARG A 219 11.93 -45.14 -11.63
CA ARG A 219 12.22 -46.16 -10.61
C ARG A 219 11.85 -47.56 -11.08
N ALA A 220 10.72 -47.70 -11.77
CA ALA A 220 10.27 -48.97 -12.34
C ALA A 220 11.21 -49.46 -13.46
N MET A 221 11.67 -48.56 -14.33
CA MET A 221 12.71 -48.89 -15.32
C MET A 221 14.01 -49.32 -14.66
N GLY A 222 14.49 -48.58 -13.65
CA GLY A 222 15.69 -48.93 -12.90
C GLY A 222 15.64 -50.33 -12.27
N LYS A 223 14.49 -50.70 -11.68
CA LYS A 223 14.27 -52.06 -11.14
C LYS A 223 14.28 -53.15 -12.20
N LYS A 224 13.64 -52.96 -13.36
CA LYS A 224 13.65 -53.94 -14.46
C LYS A 224 15.05 -54.16 -15.04
N THR A 225 15.87 -53.12 -15.15
CA THR A 225 17.28 -53.28 -15.56
C THR A 225 18.10 -54.06 -14.53
N LEU A 226 17.85 -53.88 -13.23
CA LEU A 226 18.53 -54.65 -12.19
C LEU A 226 18.12 -56.13 -12.18
N GLU A 227 16.82 -56.42 -12.36
CA GLU A 227 16.29 -57.79 -12.45
C GLU A 227 16.74 -58.53 -13.71
N GLY A 228 16.87 -57.82 -14.85
CA GLY A 228 17.41 -58.38 -16.08
C GLY A 228 18.89 -58.80 -15.93
N VAL A 229 19.70 -57.96 -15.29
CA VAL A 229 21.13 -58.26 -15.03
C VAL A 229 21.29 -59.42 -14.04
N THR A 230 20.39 -59.60 -13.08
CA THR A 230 20.43 -60.76 -12.17
C THR A 230 20.02 -62.07 -12.87
N ASN A 231 19.00 -62.03 -13.73
CA ASN A 231 18.57 -63.22 -14.48
C ASN A 231 19.60 -63.66 -15.54
N GLU A 232 20.32 -62.73 -16.17
CA GLU A 232 21.43 -63.06 -17.09
C GLU A 232 22.59 -63.74 -16.36
N LYS A 233 22.91 -63.30 -15.13
CA LYS A 233 23.94 -63.95 -14.30
C LYS A 233 23.53 -65.33 -13.78
N GLU A 234 22.24 -65.54 -13.51
CA GLU A 234 21.74 -66.86 -13.08
C GLU A 234 21.68 -67.86 -14.25
N THR A 235 21.36 -67.40 -15.47
CA THR A 235 21.38 -68.26 -16.67
C THR A 235 22.79 -68.59 -17.15
N GLU A 236 23.76 -67.68 -17.04
CA GLU A 236 25.18 -68.00 -17.27
C GLU A 236 25.70 -69.04 -16.26
N ASN A 237 25.29 -68.97 -14.99
CA ASN A 237 25.69 -69.96 -13.99
C ASN A 237 25.04 -71.35 -14.20
N GLN A 238 23.80 -71.41 -14.66
CA GLN A 238 23.13 -72.69 -14.96
C GLN A 238 23.66 -73.35 -16.24
N ALA A 239 24.02 -72.57 -17.26
CA ALA A 239 24.64 -73.09 -18.47
C ALA A 239 26.04 -73.70 -18.22
N MET A 240 26.76 -73.26 -17.18
CA MET A 240 28.02 -73.87 -16.77
C MET A 240 27.87 -75.15 -15.93
N GLU A 241 26.68 -75.44 -15.37
CA GLU A 241 26.45 -76.67 -14.57
C GLU A 241 25.97 -77.87 -15.41
N GLU A 242 25.36 -77.66 -16.58
CA GLU A 242 24.91 -78.75 -17.47
C GLU A 242 26.02 -79.33 -18.38
N GLU A 243 27.18 -78.68 -18.50
CA GLU A 243 28.36 -79.21 -19.22
C GLU A 243 29.32 -80.05 -18.34
N LYS A 244 28.80 -80.86 -17.42
CA LYS A 244 29.61 -81.92 -16.80
C LYS A 244 29.41 -83.25 -17.53
N PRO A 245 30.42 -83.76 -18.27
CA PRO A 245 30.30 -85.02 -18.96
C PRO A 245 30.25 -86.18 -17.95
N GLU A 246 29.33 -87.12 -18.19
CA GLU A 246 29.29 -88.43 -17.54
C GLU A 246 30.62 -89.15 -17.80
N GLY A 247 31.45 -89.24 -16.75
CA GLY A 247 32.70 -89.96 -16.75
C GLY A 247 32.51 -91.39 -16.27
N HIS A 248 32.81 -92.34 -17.15
CA HIS A 248 32.83 -93.78 -16.94
C HIS A 248 33.79 -94.27 -15.84
N VAL A 249 33.41 -95.48 -15.35
CA VAL A 249 34.11 -96.51 -14.55
C VAL A 249 34.08 -96.35 -13.03
#